data_AF-A0A8T4W8E2-F1
#
_entry.id   AF-A0A8T4W8E2-F1
#
_cell.length_a   1.000
_cell.length_b   1.000
_cell.length_c   1.000
_cell.angle_alpha   90.00
_cell.angle_beta   90.00
_cell.angle_gamma   90.00
#
_symmetry.space_group_name_H-M   'P 1'
#
loop_
_entity.id
_entity.type
_entity.pdbx_description
1 polymer ?
#
loop_
_entity_poly.entity_id
_entity_poly.type
_entity_poly.pdbx_seq_one_letter_code
_entity_poly.pdbx_strand_id
1 'polypeptide(L)'
;MEYKDYSNQKMVNVTCDFCGREMECPEEILETSKKHMCSTCFKNIDSFKDQDIGEVHVDMNNDEIDEIVAENIANELTKQAFSLMWSKEKNRLRKMSKKEMSKEVFAAGIYMGIQALFESVKKDEDIKALK
;
A
#
# COMPACT_ATOMS: atom_id res chain seq x y z
N MET A 1 -5.10 -6.29 6.53
CA MET A 1 -3.86 -5.95 7.26
C MET A 1 -4.29 -5.56 8.66
N GLU A 2 -3.98 -6.36 9.66
CA GLU A 2 -4.27 -6.00 11.06
C GLU A 2 -3.14 -5.13 11.58
N TYR A 3 -3.48 -3.98 12.16
CA TYR A 3 -2.51 -3.07 12.78
C TYR A 3 -2.45 -3.40 14.28
N LYS A 4 -1.26 -3.74 14.78
CA LYS A 4 -1.00 -3.95 16.21
C LYS A 4 0.03 -2.91 16.67
N ASP A 5 -0.31 -2.18 17.73
CA ASP A 5 0.59 -1.21 18.36
C ASP A 5 1.50 -1.92 19.36
N TYR A 6 2.81 -1.85 19.11
CA TYR A 6 3.85 -2.52 19.89
C TYR A 6 4.72 -1.54 20.70
N SER A 7 4.30 -0.28 20.84
CA SER A 7 5.07 0.80 21.48
C SER A 7 5.54 0.53 22.92
N ASN A 8 4.94 -0.44 23.62
CA ASN A 8 5.32 -0.85 24.98
C ASN A 8 5.96 -2.26 25.08
N GLN A 9 6.33 -2.86 23.95
CA GLN A 9 6.88 -4.22 23.93
C GLN A 9 8.41 -4.24 23.94
N LYS A 10 8.96 -5.36 24.44
CA LYS A 10 10.39 -5.61 24.40
C LYS A 10 10.80 -5.90 22.95
N MET A 11 11.67 -5.06 22.41
CA MET A 11 12.28 -5.25 21.09
C MET A 11 13.46 -6.21 21.21
N VAL A 12 13.59 -7.11 20.24
CA VAL A 12 14.69 -8.08 20.13
C VAL A 12 15.27 -8.02 18.73
N ASN A 13 16.59 -8.19 18.62
CA ASN A 13 17.26 -8.22 17.32
C ASN A 13 17.02 -9.58 16.66
N VAL A 14 16.52 -9.54 15.43
CA VAL A 14 16.30 -10.71 14.58
C VAL A 14 17.00 -10.52 13.24
N THR A 15 17.26 -11.62 12.54
CA THR A 15 17.89 -11.58 11.22
C THR A 15 16.82 -11.77 10.15
N CYS A 16 16.83 -10.91 9.13
CA CYS A 16 15.99 -11.05 7.95
C CYS A 16 16.32 -12.35 7.20
N ASP A 17 15.33 -13.22 7.01
CA ASP A 17 15.49 -14.52 6.34
C ASP A 17 15.84 -14.41 4.85
N PHE A 18 15.71 -13.21 4.27
CA PHE A 18 15.85 -12.98 2.83
C PHE A 18 17.19 -12.33 2.46
N CYS A 19 17.73 -11.46 3.31
CA CYS A 19 19.01 -10.77 3.03
C CYS A 19 20.03 -10.82 4.16
N GLY A 20 19.69 -11.44 5.30
CA GLY A 20 20.62 -11.60 6.42
C GLY A 20 20.90 -10.33 7.23
N ARG A 21 20.19 -9.22 6.97
CA ARG A 21 20.33 -7.99 7.77
C ARG A 21 19.67 -8.14 9.13
N GLU A 22 20.29 -7.56 10.16
CA GLU A 22 19.68 -7.42 11.48
C GLU A 22 18.57 -6.36 11.45
N MET A 23 17.50 -6.62 12.19
CA MET A 23 16.31 -5.78 12.31
C MET A 23 15.73 -5.96 13.71
N GLU A 24 14.98 -4.98 14.19
CA GLU A 24 14.34 -5.04 15.51
C GLU A 24 12.92 -5.56 15.35
N CYS A 25 12.52 -6.53 16.18
CA CYS A 25 11.15 -7.04 16.18
C CYS A 25 10.62 -7.12 17.62
N PRO A 26 9.33 -6.85 17.84
CA PRO A 26 8.71 -7.14 19.13
C PRO A 26 8.80 -8.64 19.46
N GLU A 27 9.18 -8.97 20.69
CA GLU A 27 9.42 -10.35 21.15
C GLU A 27 8.21 -11.28 20.94
N GLU A 28 6.98 -10.77 21.05
CA GLU A 28 5.74 -11.54 20.83
C GLU A 28 5.58 -12.06 19.38
N ILE A 29 6.23 -11.40 18.43
CA ILE A 29 6.14 -11.77 17.01
C ILE A 29 7.01 -12.99 16.70
N LEU A 30 8.06 -13.23 17.50
CA LEU A 30 8.89 -14.42 17.37
C LEU A 30 8.12 -15.72 17.55
N GLU A 31 7.09 -15.72 18.40
CA GLU A 31 6.30 -16.92 18.68
C GLU A 31 5.23 -17.19 17.59
N THR A 32 4.87 -16.15 16.84
CA THR A 32 3.73 -16.19 15.90
C THR A 32 4.15 -16.20 14.44
N SER A 33 5.39 -15.80 14.13
CA SER A 33 5.88 -15.68 12.76
C SER A 33 6.95 -16.71 12.48
N LYS A 34 6.82 -17.42 11.35
CA LYS A 34 7.82 -18.41 10.91
C LYS A 34 9.04 -17.77 10.24
N LYS A 35 8.86 -16.56 9.69
CA LYS A 35 9.90 -15.83 8.96
C LYS A 35 9.79 -14.32 9.22
N HIS A 36 10.93 -13.65 9.16
CA HIS A 36 11.11 -12.22 9.35
C HIS A 36 11.73 -11.61 8.09
N MET A 37 11.13 -10.54 7.60
CA MET A 37 11.57 -9.81 6.41
C MET A 37 11.76 -8.34 6.75
N CYS A 38 12.90 -7.78 6.35
CA CYS A 38 13.13 -6.35 6.50
C CYS A 38 12.36 -5.53 5.46
N SER A 39 12.06 -4.27 5.78
CA SER A 39 11.34 -3.35 4.88
C SER A 39 11.95 -3.27 3.47
N THR A 40 13.28 -3.37 3.33
CA THR A 40 13.94 -3.35 2.00
C THR A 40 13.60 -4.58 1.15
N CYS A 41 13.53 -5.76 1.76
CA CYS A 41 13.15 -7.00 1.06
C CYS A 41 11.68 -6.96 0.69
N PHE A 42 10.83 -6.42 1.56
CA PHE A 42 9.41 -6.24 1.29
C PHE A 42 9.14 -5.25 0.14
N LYS A 43 9.86 -4.12 0.09
CA LYS A 43 9.80 -3.18 -1.05
C LYS A 43 10.16 -3.83 -2.39
N ASN A 44 10.93 -4.94 -2.37
CA ASN A 44 11.33 -5.69 -3.55
C ASN A 44 10.65 -7.07 -3.63
N ILE A 45 9.48 -7.25 -3.01
CA ILE A 45 8.78 -8.54 -2.91
C ILE A 45 8.49 -9.19 -4.27
N ASP A 46 8.36 -8.38 -5.33
CA ASP A 46 8.21 -8.86 -6.72
C ASP A 46 9.40 -9.70 -7.21
N SER A 47 10.57 -9.58 -6.57
CA SER A 47 11.76 -10.40 -6.86
C SER A 47 11.72 -11.77 -6.17
N PHE A 48 10.75 -11.99 -5.27
CA PHE A 48 10.60 -13.19 -4.45
C PHE A 48 9.32 -13.99 -4.75
N LYS A 49 8.74 -13.80 -5.95
CA LYS A 49 7.43 -14.34 -6.38
C LYS A 49 7.22 -15.85 -6.22
N ASP A 50 8.29 -16.63 -6.14
CA ASP A 50 8.23 -18.10 -6.02
C ASP A 50 8.45 -18.61 -4.59
N GLN A 51 8.59 -17.72 -3.59
CA GLN A 51 8.73 -18.12 -2.20
C GLN A 51 7.37 -18.16 -1.49
N ASP A 52 7.23 -19.03 -0.49
CA ASP A 52 6.04 -19.07 0.36
C ASP A 52 6.11 -17.91 1.37
N ILE A 53 5.28 -16.88 1.13
CA ILE A 53 5.23 -15.60 1.88
C ILE A 53 3.99 -15.56 2.81
N GLY A 54 3.27 -16.68 2.99
CA GLY A 54 2.00 -16.71 3.73
C GLY A 54 2.10 -16.32 5.21
N GLU A 55 3.28 -16.39 5.82
CA GLU A 55 3.51 -16.16 7.26
C GLU A 55 4.83 -15.39 7.52
N VAL A 56 5.03 -14.28 6.81
CA VAL A 56 6.21 -13.41 6.98
C VAL A 56 5.82 -12.16 7.76
N HIS A 57 6.48 -11.91 8.88
CA HIS A 57 6.44 -10.62 9.52
C HIS A 57 7.38 -9.65 8.80
N VAL A 58 6.87 -8.46 8.49
CA VAL A 58 7.67 -7.38 7.92
C VAL A 58 7.83 -6.29 8.97
N ASP A 59 9.08 -6.02 9.33
CA ASP A 59 9.42 -4.84 10.13
C ASP A 59 9.45 -3.63 9.22
N MET A 60 8.54 -2.69 9.45
CA MET A 60 8.46 -1.41 8.74
C MET A 60 8.14 -0.30 9.72
N ASN A 61 8.86 0.80 9.60
CA ASN A 61 8.61 2.00 10.39
C ASN A 61 7.35 2.69 9.84
N ASN A 62 6.53 3.31 10.70
CA ASN A 62 5.26 3.94 10.30
C ASN A 62 5.39 4.89 9.10
N ASP A 63 6.45 5.69 9.04
CA ASP A 63 6.71 6.60 7.91
C ASP A 63 6.91 5.84 6.58
N GLU A 64 7.54 4.66 6.61
CA GLU A 64 7.71 3.83 5.41
C GLU A 64 6.40 3.13 5.02
N ILE A 65 5.55 2.81 5.99
CA ILE A 65 4.21 2.25 5.73
C ILE A 65 3.35 3.28 4.99
N ASP A 66 3.33 4.53 5.46
CA ASP A 66 2.54 5.59 4.86
C ASP A 66 2.94 5.86 3.40
N GLU A 67 4.23 5.88 3.10
CA GLU A 67 4.73 6.04 1.72
C GLU A 67 4.33 4.86 0.82
N ILE A 68 4.55 3.62 1.27
CA ILE A 68 4.22 2.41 0.49
C ILE A 68 2.70 2.32 0.26
N VAL A 69 1.90 2.63 1.28
CA VAL A 69 0.45 2.61 1.18
C VAL A 69 -0.04 3.71 0.24
N ALA A 70 0.47 4.93 0.36
CA ALA A 70 0.11 6.03 -0.51
C ALA A 70 0.47 5.75 -1.98
N GLU A 71 1.67 5.23 -2.25
CA GLU A 71 2.11 4.89 -3.60
C GLU A 71 1.26 3.78 -4.21
N ASN A 72 0.98 2.71 -3.46
CA ASN A 72 0.14 1.61 -3.94
C ASN A 72 -1.30 2.05 -4.20
N ILE A 73 -1.88 2.87 -3.32
CA ILE A 73 -3.21 3.45 -3.52
C ILE A 73 -3.21 4.33 -4.78
N ALA A 74 -2.21 5.20 -4.95
CA ALA A 74 -2.11 6.07 -6.11
C ALA A 74 -1.98 5.26 -7.41
N ASN A 75 -1.18 4.19 -7.42
CA ASN A 75 -0.98 3.31 -8.57
C ASN A 75 -2.27 2.57 -8.94
N GLU A 76 -2.96 1.99 -7.97
CA GLU A 76 -4.21 1.28 -8.21
C GLU A 76 -5.34 2.22 -8.64
N LEU A 77 -5.48 3.38 -7.98
CA LEU A 77 -6.43 4.40 -8.39
C LEU A 77 -6.14 4.88 -9.81
N THR A 78 -4.88 5.15 -10.15
CA THR A 78 -4.50 5.58 -11.51
C THR A 78 -4.84 4.50 -12.54
N LYS A 79 -4.54 3.24 -12.25
CA LYS A 79 -4.82 2.12 -13.16
C LYS A 79 -6.32 1.96 -13.42
N GLN A 80 -7.14 2.03 -12.37
CA GLN A 80 -8.60 1.93 -12.48
C GLN A 80 -9.20 3.16 -13.15
N ALA A 81 -8.81 4.36 -12.71
CA ALA A 81 -9.25 5.64 -13.26
C ALA A 81 -8.94 5.74 -14.75
N PHE A 82 -7.69 5.45 -15.12
CA PHE A 82 -7.25 5.50 -16.50
C PHE A 82 -8.01 4.50 -17.36
N SER A 83 -8.14 3.23 -16.92
CA SER A 83 -8.89 2.21 -17.66
C SER A 83 -10.34 2.64 -17.89
N LEU A 84 -11.03 3.10 -16.83
CA LEU A 84 -12.41 3.54 -16.90
C LEU A 84 -12.58 4.74 -17.84
N MET A 85 -11.77 5.78 -17.64
CA MET A 85 -11.79 6.99 -18.47
C MET A 85 -11.46 6.68 -19.91
N TRP A 86 -10.42 5.88 -20.16
CA TRP A 86 -10.02 5.49 -21.49
C TRP A 86 -11.10 4.67 -22.18
N SER A 87 -11.77 3.76 -21.49
CA SER A 87 -12.86 2.97 -22.08
C SER A 87 -14.05 3.82 -22.51
N LYS A 88 -14.41 4.84 -21.73
CA LYS A 88 -15.58 5.70 -21.98
C LYS A 88 -15.31 6.86 -22.93
N GLU A 89 -14.16 7.50 -22.76
CA GLU A 89 -13.87 8.80 -23.40
C GLU A 89 -12.78 8.70 -24.48
N LYS A 90 -12.32 7.50 -24.84
CA LYS A 90 -11.21 7.25 -25.78
C LYS A 90 -11.23 8.16 -27.00
N ASN A 91 -12.37 8.20 -27.68
CA ASN A 91 -12.53 8.88 -28.96
C ASN A 91 -12.50 10.39 -28.81
N ARG A 92 -12.95 10.91 -27.67
CA ARG A 92 -12.87 12.33 -27.36
C ARG A 92 -11.45 12.71 -26.96
N LEU A 93 -10.82 11.96 -26.05
CA LEU A 93 -9.44 12.19 -25.61
C LEU A 93 -8.44 12.15 -26.78
N ARG A 94 -8.64 11.24 -27.74
CA ARG A 94 -7.80 11.15 -28.95
C ARG A 94 -7.88 12.37 -29.87
N LYS A 95 -8.95 13.16 -29.81
CA LYS A 95 -9.11 14.38 -30.61
C LYS A 95 -8.46 15.60 -29.97
N MET A 96 -8.04 15.49 -28.71
CA MET A 96 -7.42 16.59 -27.97
C MET A 96 -5.93 16.70 -28.27
N SER A 97 -5.36 17.88 -28.06
CA SER A 97 -3.91 18.02 -28.02
C SER A 97 -3.34 17.22 -26.84
N LYS A 98 -2.08 16.76 -26.95
CA LYS A 98 -1.41 16.05 -25.86
C LYS A 98 -1.47 16.83 -24.53
N LYS A 99 -1.31 18.16 -24.61
CA LYS A 99 -1.34 19.05 -23.44
C LYS A 99 -2.72 19.08 -22.78
N GLU A 100 -3.80 19.14 -23.56
CA GLU A 100 -5.17 19.14 -23.03
C GLU A 100 -5.54 17.78 -22.46
N MET A 101 -5.22 16.71 -23.17
CA MET A 101 -5.43 15.35 -22.70
C MET A 101 -4.72 15.11 -21.36
N SER A 102 -3.47 15.52 -21.22
CA SER A 102 -2.74 15.40 -19.94
C SER A 102 -3.41 16.18 -18.80
N LYS A 103 -3.89 17.40 -19.07
CA LYS A 103 -4.59 18.20 -18.05
C LYS A 103 -5.89 17.53 -17.59
N GLU A 104 -6.65 17.00 -18.54
CA GLU A 104 -7.93 16.38 -18.23
C GLU A 104 -7.78 15.06 -17.49
N VAL A 105 -6.85 14.20 -17.93
CA VAL A 105 -6.54 12.95 -17.24
C VAL A 105 -6.05 13.21 -15.82
N PHE A 106 -5.22 14.24 -15.63
CA PHE A 106 -4.74 14.66 -14.31
C PHE A 106 -5.88 15.15 -13.41
N ALA A 107 -6.75 16.03 -13.91
CA ALA A 107 -7.88 16.54 -13.15
C ALA A 107 -8.85 15.42 -12.72
N ALA A 108 -9.11 14.48 -13.62
CA ALA A 108 -9.93 13.31 -13.30
C ALA A 108 -9.25 12.39 -12.28
N GLY A 109 -7.93 12.23 -12.35
CA GLY A 109 -7.15 11.51 -11.33
C GLY A 109 -7.30 12.14 -9.93
N ILE A 110 -7.17 13.47 -9.83
CA ILE A 110 -7.39 14.21 -8.57
C ILE A 110 -8.81 13.97 -8.03
N TYR A 111 -9.83 14.14 -8.89
CA TYR A 111 -11.22 13.97 -8.50
C TYR A 111 -11.48 12.56 -7.93
N MET A 112 -10.98 11.53 -8.61
CA MET A 112 -11.14 10.15 -8.17
C MET A 112 -10.38 9.85 -6.88
N GLY A 113 -9.19 10.42 -6.68
CA GLY A 113 -8.46 10.33 -5.42
C GLY A 113 -9.21 10.96 -4.25
N ILE A 114 -9.76 12.16 -4.43
CA ILE A 114 -10.56 12.84 -3.41
C ILE A 114 -11.84 12.04 -3.11
N GLN A 115 -12.53 11.53 -4.13
CA GLN A 115 -13.73 10.72 -3.94
C GLN A 115 -13.44 9.45 -3.14
N ALA A 116 -12.36 8.73 -3.47
CA ALA A 116 -11.96 7.53 -2.74
C ALA A 116 -11.68 7.82 -1.26
N LEU A 117 -11.07 8.97 -0.95
CA LEU A 117 -10.84 9.42 0.43
C LEU A 117 -12.16 9.67 1.18
N PHE A 118 -13.14 10.33 0.55
CA PHE A 118 -14.43 10.54 1.19
C PHE A 118 -15.19 9.23 1.42
N GLU A 119 -15.10 8.28 0.48
CA GLU A 119 -15.71 6.96 0.63
C GLU A 119 -15.06 6.13 1.75
N SER A 120 -13.75 6.27 1.97
CA SER A 120 -13.08 5.60 3.10
C SER A 120 -13.50 6.20 4.44
N VAL A 121 -13.58 7.53 4.55
CA VAL A 121 -14.02 8.20 5.79
C VAL A 121 -15.46 7.81 6.15
N LYS A 122 -16.35 7.74 5.17
CA LYS A 122 -17.75 7.38 5.41
C LYS A 122 -17.92 5.93 5.92
N LYS A 123 -17.15 4.98 5.38
CA LYS A 123 -17.18 3.58 5.83
C LYS A 123 -16.75 3.43 7.29
N ASP A 124 -15.80 4.24 7.76
CA ASP A 124 -15.37 4.22 9.16
C ASP A 124 -16.45 4.74 10.12
N GLU A 125 -17.24 5.73 9.69
CA GLU A 125 -18.40 6.22 10.46
C GLU A 125 -19.50 5.16 10.56
N ASP A 126 -19.82 4.49 9.44
CA ASP A 126 -20.83 3.43 9.40
C ASP A 126 -20.42 2.21 10.27
N ILE A 127 -19.14 1.85 10.29
CA ILE A 127 -18.62 0.76 11.15
C ILE A 127 -18.66 1.14 12.64
N LYS A 128 -18.37 2.41 12.97
CA LYS A 128 -18.47 2.91 14.36
C LYS A 128 -19.91 3.00 14.85
N ALA A 129 -20.87 3.26 13.96
CA ALA A 129 -22.29 3.27 14.30
C ALA A 129 -22.89 1.88 14.56
N LEU A 130 -22.19 0.80 14.17
CA LEU A 130 -22.59 -0.59 14.37
C LEU A 130 -21.97 -1.25 15.63
N LYS A 131 -21.11 -0.54 16.36
CA LYS A 131 -20.49 -0.98 17.62
C LYS A 131 -21.12 -0.27 18.82
#